data_AF-A0A955YR99-F1
#
_entry.id   AF-A0A955YR99-F1
#
_cell.length_a   1.000
_cell.length_b   1.000
_cell.length_c   1.000
_cell.angle_alpha   90.00
_cell.angle_beta   90.00
_cell.angle_gamma   90.00
#
_symmetry.space_group_name_H-M   'P 1'
#
loop_
_entity.id
_entity.type
_entity.pdbx_description
1 polymer ?
#
loop_
_entity_poly.entity_id
_entity_poly.type
_entity_poly.pdbx_seq_one_letter_code
_entity_poly.pdbx_strand_id
1 'polypeptide(L)'
;EAGQNPITIQELERLQQIVLQDARFVKMGLRREGGFIGRHDPRTQMPEPVHISARHEDLPDLLSGLADFETRALDGGMDPILVAAALAFGFVFIHPFEDGNGRLHRYLFHHVLARGGFNPPGIIFPVSAAILRRIDGYEAALTDVSRPMLEFIEWHPTPKGNVEVTSETAFLYRFFDATP
;
A
#
# COMPACT_ATOMS: atom_id res chain seq x y z
N GLU A 1 14.34 14.30 -0.14
CA GLU A 1 13.81 14.10 -1.51
C GLU A 1 12.27 13.97 -1.57
N ALA A 2 11.55 13.88 -0.43
CA ALA A 2 10.09 13.87 -0.46
C ALA A 2 9.52 15.11 -1.19
N GLY A 3 8.50 14.91 -2.01
CA GLY A 3 7.84 15.95 -2.81
C GLY A 3 8.62 16.46 -4.04
N GLN A 4 9.79 15.90 -4.36
CA GLN A 4 10.60 16.38 -5.50
C GLN A 4 10.39 15.61 -6.80
N ASN A 5 10.28 14.29 -6.73
CA ASN A 5 10.10 13.43 -7.91
C ASN A 5 8.64 12.99 -8.04
N PRO A 6 8.03 13.01 -9.24
CA PRO A 6 6.69 12.48 -9.41
C PRO A 6 6.63 10.99 -9.06
N ILE A 7 5.48 10.56 -8.51
CA ILE A 7 5.24 9.14 -8.25
C ILE A 7 5.15 8.40 -9.59
N THR A 8 6.02 7.41 -9.76
CA THR A 8 6.03 6.48 -10.88
C THR A 8 6.38 5.09 -10.36
N ILE A 9 6.13 4.03 -11.12
CA ILE A 9 6.53 2.68 -10.72
C ILE A 9 8.05 2.63 -10.49
N GLN A 10 8.84 3.21 -11.40
CA GLN A 10 10.29 3.27 -11.29
C GLN A 10 10.75 4.02 -10.03
N GLU A 11 10.08 5.12 -9.68
CA GLU A 11 10.38 5.85 -8.45
C GLU A 11 9.99 5.05 -7.21
N LEU A 12 8.86 4.35 -7.21
CA LEU A 12 8.48 3.46 -6.10
C LEU A 12 9.48 2.32 -5.92
N GLU A 13 9.97 1.71 -7.00
CA GLU A 13 11.02 0.69 -6.97
C GLU A 13 12.36 1.25 -6.46
N ARG A 14 12.75 2.46 -6.89
CA ARG A 14 13.94 3.15 -6.36
C ARG A 14 13.80 3.42 -4.87
N LEU A 15 12.64 3.91 -4.43
CA LEU A 15 12.36 4.17 -3.01
C LEU A 15 12.36 2.89 -2.19
N GLN A 16 11.82 1.79 -2.73
CA GLN A 16 11.90 0.46 -2.11
C GLN A 16 13.36 0.09 -1.82
N GLN A 17 14.26 0.26 -2.79
CA GLN A 17 15.69 0.00 -2.61
C GLN A 17 16.31 0.84 -1.48
N ILE A 18 15.91 2.10 -1.36
CA ILE A 18 16.44 3.01 -0.33
C ILE A 18 15.98 2.62 1.08
N VAL A 19 14.73 2.18 1.24
CA VAL A 19 14.16 1.90 2.58
C VAL A 19 14.47 0.49 3.09
N LEU A 20 14.90 -0.42 2.22
CA LEU A 20 15.28 -1.78 2.59
C LEU A 20 16.74 -1.80 3.08
N GLN A 21 16.92 -2.04 4.38
CA GLN A 21 18.25 -2.15 5.00
C GLN A 21 18.96 -3.47 4.67
N ASP A 22 18.19 -4.53 4.37
CA ASP A 22 18.68 -5.85 4.00
C ASP A 22 17.78 -6.45 2.92
N ALA A 23 18.27 -6.51 1.68
CA ALA A 23 17.54 -7.02 0.53
C ALA A 23 17.98 -8.44 0.13
N ARG A 24 18.79 -9.14 0.94
CA ARG A 24 19.41 -10.42 0.56
C ARG A 24 18.41 -11.53 0.21
N PHE A 25 17.19 -11.44 0.73
CA PHE A 25 16.11 -12.42 0.52
C PHE A 25 14.82 -11.81 -0.02
N VAL A 26 14.86 -10.56 -0.49
CA VAL A 26 13.69 -9.84 -1.02
C VAL A 26 13.87 -9.68 -2.52
N LYS A 27 12.87 -10.08 -3.33
CA LYS A 27 12.89 -9.70 -4.75
C LYS A 27 12.48 -8.24 -4.86
N MET A 28 13.40 -7.44 -5.40
CA MET A 28 13.17 -6.03 -5.64
C MET A 28 12.23 -5.81 -6.82
N GLY A 29 11.50 -4.71 -6.77
CA GLY A 29 10.48 -4.39 -7.77
C GLY A 29 9.11 -4.98 -7.45
N LEU A 30 8.13 -4.70 -8.31
CA LEU A 30 6.78 -5.24 -8.16
C LEU A 30 6.81 -6.76 -8.01
N ARG A 31 6.04 -7.28 -7.04
CA ARG A 31 5.93 -8.73 -6.87
C ARG A 31 5.32 -9.38 -8.11
N ARG A 32 5.65 -10.65 -8.32
CA ARG A 32 5.17 -11.46 -9.47
C ARG A 32 4.37 -12.69 -9.05
N GLU A 33 3.96 -12.70 -7.79
CA GLU A 33 3.14 -13.74 -7.19
C GLU A 33 2.01 -13.02 -6.43
N GLY A 34 1.01 -13.78 -5.97
CA GLY A 34 0.00 -13.24 -5.05
C GLY A 34 0.63 -12.68 -3.77
N GLY A 35 -0.20 -12.09 -2.93
CA GLY A 35 0.24 -11.55 -1.65
C GLY A 35 -0.91 -11.53 -0.68
N PHE A 36 -0.59 -11.69 0.60
CA PHE A 36 -1.55 -11.52 1.66
C PHE A 36 -0.87 -11.00 2.92
N ILE A 37 -1.64 -10.33 3.77
CA ILE A 37 -1.27 -9.99 5.14
C ILE A 37 -2.08 -10.91 6.03
N GLY A 38 -1.43 -11.63 6.92
CA GLY A 38 -2.07 -12.59 7.79
C GLY A 38 -1.05 -13.47 8.48
N ARG A 39 -1.45 -14.68 8.80
CA ARG A 39 -0.57 -15.68 9.43
C ARG A 39 -0.53 -16.93 8.59
N HIS A 40 0.41 -17.81 8.91
CA HIS A 40 0.37 -19.19 8.47
C HIS A 40 -0.04 -20.07 9.64
N ASP A 41 -0.92 -21.03 9.38
CA ASP A 41 -1.23 -22.07 10.36
C ASP A 41 0.08 -22.79 10.75
N PRO A 42 0.44 -22.84 12.05
CA PRO A 42 1.72 -23.41 12.50
C PRO A 42 1.91 -24.89 12.15
N ARG A 43 0.84 -25.64 11.93
CA ARG A 43 0.85 -27.09 11.65
C ARG A 43 0.77 -27.39 10.16
N THR A 44 -0.12 -26.70 9.44
CA THR A 44 -0.41 -26.99 8.04
C THR A 44 0.34 -26.08 7.07
N GLN A 45 0.90 -24.97 7.57
CA GLN A 45 1.49 -23.89 6.77
C GLN A 45 0.50 -23.26 5.76
N MET A 46 -0.81 -23.47 5.97
CA MET A 46 -1.85 -22.84 5.15
C MET A 46 -1.91 -21.34 5.46
N PRO A 47 -2.09 -20.47 4.45
CA PRO A 47 -2.28 -19.04 4.67
C PRO A 47 -3.64 -18.78 5.34
N GLU A 48 -3.63 -17.93 6.36
CA GLU A 48 -4.79 -17.38 7.07
C GLU A 48 -4.83 -15.86 6.83
N PRO A 49 -5.36 -15.41 5.67
CA PRO A 49 -5.34 -14.01 5.32
C PRO A 49 -6.32 -13.17 6.15
N VAL A 50 -5.83 -12.03 6.63
CA VAL A 50 -6.64 -10.91 7.13
C VAL A 50 -6.88 -9.88 6.02
N HIS A 51 -6.00 -9.88 5.02
CA HIS A 51 -6.09 -9.07 3.81
C HIS A 51 -5.43 -9.83 2.67
N ILE A 52 -6.07 -9.88 1.51
CA ILE A 52 -5.46 -10.36 0.26
C ILE A 52 -5.06 -9.13 -0.56
N SER A 53 -3.82 -9.12 -1.00
CA SER A 53 -3.24 -8.05 -1.81
C SER A 53 -3.72 -8.14 -3.26
N ALA A 54 -3.62 -7.04 -4.01
CA ALA A 54 -4.08 -7.01 -5.40
C ALA A 54 -3.41 -8.10 -6.26
N ARG A 55 -4.03 -8.50 -7.36
CA ARG A 55 -3.34 -9.39 -8.31
C ARG A 55 -2.08 -8.72 -8.85
N HIS A 56 -1.02 -9.50 -9.03
CA HIS A 56 0.27 -8.92 -9.40
C HIS A 56 0.25 -8.34 -10.83
N GLU A 57 -0.64 -8.87 -11.67
CA GLU A 57 -0.91 -8.42 -13.03
C GLU A 57 -1.59 -7.05 -13.07
N ASP A 58 -2.36 -6.71 -12.03
CA ASP A 58 -3.09 -5.43 -11.93
C ASP A 58 -2.23 -4.30 -11.35
N LEU A 59 -1.07 -4.62 -10.75
CA LEU A 59 -0.23 -3.64 -10.06
C LEU A 59 0.19 -2.46 -10.95
N PRO A 60 0.63 -2.64 -12.21
CA PRO A 60 1.03 -1.51 -13.03
C PRO A 60 -0.11 -0.49 -13.23
N ASP A 61 -1.32 -0.98 -13.48
CA ASP A 61 -2.50 -0.13 -13.70
C ASP A 61 -2.97 0.54 -12.41
N LEU A 62 -3.07 -0.21 -11.30
CA LEU A 62 -3.48 0.33 -10.01
C LEU A 62 -2.51 1.40 -9.48
N LEU A 63 -1.20 1.19 -9.62
CA LEU A 63 -0.20 2.17 -9.21
C LEU A 63 -0.15 3.40 -10.12
N SER A 64 -0.36 3.22 -11.43
CA SER A 64 -0.53 4.35 -12.34
C SER A 64 -1.75 5.18 -11.97
N GLY A 65 -2.86 4.52 -11.61
CA GLY A 65 -4.08 5.18 -11.13
C GLY A 65 -3.85 5.99 -9.85
N LEU A 66 -3.06 5.49 -8.90
CA LEU A 66 -2.70 6.25 -7.70
C LEU A 66 -1.84 7.48 -8.00
N ALA A 67 -0.87 7.37 -8.90
CA ALA A 67 -0.02 8.50 -9.30
C ALA A 67 -0.84 9.59 -10.02
N ASP A 68 -1.76 9.17 -10.89
CA ASP A 68 -2.71 10.04 -11.56
C ASP A 68 -3.65 10.74 -10.57
N PHE A 69 -4.14 10.00 -9.57
CA PHE A 69 -4.98 10.55 -8.50
C PHE A 69 -4.25 11.67 -7.74
N GLU A 70 -3.01 11.43 -7.31
CA GLU A 70 -2.19 12.44 -6.62
C GLU A 70 -2.13 13.74 -7.41
N THR A 71 -1.72 13.64 -8.68
CA THR A 71 -1.49 14.79 -9.54
C THR A 71 -2.78 15.57 -9.74
N ARG A 72 -3.87 14.88 -10.12
CA ARG A 72 -5.17 15.54 -10.35
C ARG A 72 -5.75 16.14 -9.07
N ALA A 73 -5.63 15.47 -7.93
CA ALA A 73 -6.20 15.95 -6.68
C ALA A 73 -5.45 17.17 -6.15
N LEU A 74 -4.12 17.17 -6.16
CA LEU A 74 -3.31 18.32 -5.74
C LEU A 74 -3.46 19.50 -6.71
N ASP A 75 -3.36 19.27 -8.02
CA ASP A 75 -3.50 20.33 -9.03
C ASP A 75 -4.93 20.89 -9.05
N GLY A 76 -5.91 20.07 -8.67
CA GLY A 76 -7.31 20.47 -8.47
C GLY A 76 -7.58 21.20 -7.14
N GLY A 77 -6.56 21.40 -6.30
CA GLY A 77 -6.67 22.15 -5.04
C GLY A 77 -7.32 21.38 -3.88
N MET A 78 -7.36 20.05 -3.93
CA MET A 78 -7.80 19.23 -2.80
C MET A 78 -6.84 19.38 -1.61
N ASP A 79 -7.38 19.27 -0.39
CA ASP A 79 -6.57 19.33 0.84
C ASP A 79 -5.44 18.27 0.81
N PRO A 80 -4.16 18.67 0.93
CA PRO A 80 -3.03 17.73 0.87
C PRO A 80 -3.07 16.62 1.91
N ILE A 81 -3.68 16.83 3.08
CA ILE A 81 -3.85 15.78 4.10
C ILE A 81 -4.81 14.70 3.60
N LEU A 82 -5.91 15.09 2.95
CA LEU A 82 -6.86 14.13 2.39
C LEU A 82 -6.23 13.33 1.25
N VAL A 83 -5.48 14.01 0.36
CA VAL A 83 -4.75 13.33 -0.72
C VAL A 83 -3.70 12.38 -0.15
N ALA A 84 -2.93 12.81 0.86
CA ALA A 84 -1.90 11.99 1.49
C ALA A 84 -2.49 10.75 2.16
N ALA A 85 -3.60 10.90 2.89
CA ALA A 85 -4.29 9.80 3.53
C ALA A 85 -4.82 8.79 2.50
N ALA A 86 -5.54 9.26 1.49
CA ALA A 86 -6.11 8.39 0.45
C ALA A 86 -5.03 7.66 -0.34
N LEU A 87 -3.97 8.36 -0.77
CA LEU A 87 -2.89 7.76 -1.55
C LEU A 87 -2.06 6.76 -0.73
N ALA A 88 -1.66 7.13 0.49
CA ALA A 88 -0.86 6.25 1.33
C ALA A 88 -1.65 5.01 1.77
N PHE A 89 -2.95 5.16 2.03
CA PHE A 89 -3.85 4.04 2.31
C PHE A 89 -4.01 3.14 1.08
N GLY A 90 -4.37 3.71 -0.07
CA GLY A 90 -4.53 2.96 -1.32
C GLY A 90 -3.28 2.16 -1.67
N PHE A 91 -2.09 2.75 -1.49
CA PHE A 91 -0.82 2.06 -1.73
C PHE A 91 -0.61 0.84 -0.81
N VAL A 92 -0.80 1.00 0.51
CA VAL A 92 -0.59 -0.12 1.45
C VAL A 92 -1.66 -1.20 1.30
N PHE A 93 -2.86 -0.81 0.85
CA PHE A 93 -3.98 -1.69 0.55
C PHE A 93 -3.79 -2.47 -0.76
N ILE A 94 -3.18 -1.89 -1.79
CA ILE A 94 -2.76 -2.63 -3.01
C ILE A 94 -1.64 -3.62 -2.69
N HIS A 95 -0.71 -3.21 -1.81
CA HIS A 95 0.43 -4.02 -1.35
C HIS A 95 1.30 -4.57 -2.51
N PRO A 96 1.95 -3.69 -3.29
CA PRO A 96 2.59 -4.05 -4.55
C PRO A 96 3.94 -4.78 -4.43
N PHE A 97 4.60 -4.72 -3.27
CA PHE A 97 5.96 -5.25 -3.09
C PHE A 97 5.99 -6.49 -2.19
N GLU A 98 7.04 -7.32 -2.30
CA GLU A 98 7.28 -8.42 -1.35
C GLU A 98 7.64 -7.89 0.06
N ASP A 99 8.40 -6.80 0.15
CA ASP A 99 8.69 -6.07 1.38
C ASP A 99 8.86 -4.57 1.08
N GLY A 100 8.71 -3.73 2.10
CA GLY A 100 8.87 -2.29 2.03
C GLY A 100 7.55 -1.52 2.01
N ASN A 101 6.40 -2.19 1.83
CA ASN A 101 5.09 -1.55 1.70
C ASN A 101 4.78 -0.60 2.86
N GLY A 102 4.94 -1.05 4.11
CA GLY A 102 4.71 -0.19 5.27
C GLY A 102 5.68 1.00 5.36
N ARG A 103 6.93 0.85 4.91
CA ARG A 103 7.89 1.97 4.91
C ARG A 103 7.55 2.98 3.82
N LEU A 104 7.21 2.51 2.63
CA LEU A 104 6.80 3.34 1.50
C LEU A 104 5.49 4.06 1.78
N HIS A 105 4.49 3.41 2.40
CA HIS A 105 3.23 4.09 2.73
C HIS A 105 3.47 5.34 3.60
N ARG A 106 4.34 5.24 4.62
CA ARG A 106 4.67 6.37 5.50
C ARG A 106 5.46 7.45 4.76
N TYR A 107 6.38 7.03 3.89
CA TYR A 107 7.09 7.96 3.01
C TYR A 107 6.14 8.70 2.07
N LEU A 108 5.21 7.99 1.42
CA LEU A 108 4.24 8.55 0.48
C LEU A 108 3.31 9.56 1.17
N PHE A 109 2.90 9.30 2.41
CA PHE A 109 2.17 10.29 3.19
C PHE A 109 2.96 11.60 3.32
N HIS A 110 4.26 11.53 3.64
CA HIS A 110 5.12 12.70 3.67
C HIS A 110 5.37 13.34 2.30
N HIS A 111 5.50 12.52 1.27
CA HIS A 111 5.70 12.94 -0.10
C HIS A 111 4.58 13.88 -0.55
N VAL A 112 3.34 13.44 -0.39
CA VAL A 112 2.16 14.20 -0.81
C VAL A 112 2.01 15.49 -0.02
N LEU A 113 2.23 15.47 1.30
CA LEU A 113 2.18 16.70 2.10
C LEU A 113 3.26 17.71 1.70
N ALA A 114 4.47 17.24 1.39
CA ALA A 114 5.54 18.10 0.91
C ALA A 114 5.22 18.69 -0.46
N ARG A 115 4.71 17.87 -1.40
CA ARG A 115 4.32 18.31 -2.74
C ARG A 115 3.16 19.31 -2.70
N GLY A 116 2.17 19.09 -1.84
CA GLY A 116 1.04 19.99 -1.64
C GLY A 116 1.37 21.27 -0.86
N GLY A 117 2.64 21.52 -0.52
CA GLY A 117 3.07 22.73 0.18
C GLY A 117 2.59 22.82 1.63
N PHE A 118 2.11 21.72 2.21
CA PHE A 118 1.61 21.68 3.58
C PHE A 118 2.75 21.77 4.60
N ASN A 119 3.89 21.15 4.30
CA ASN A 119 5.05 21.16 5.19
C ASN A 119 5.87 22.44 4.97
N PRO A 120 6.28 23.14 6.04
CA PRO A 120 7.36 24.10 5.92
C PRO A 120 8.64 23.39 5.42
N PRO A 121 9.46 24.04 4.57
CA PRO A 121 10.67 23.44 4.04
C PRO A 121 11.57 22.88 5.15
N GLY A 122 11.96 21.60 5.02
CA GLY A 122 12.84 20.92 5.98
C GLY A 122 12.16 20.32 7.21
N ILE A 123 10.83 20.46 7.37
CA ILE A 123 10.10 19.83 8.47
C ILE A 123 9.59 18.45 8.07
N ILE A 124 9.93 17.45 8.87
CA ILE A 124 9.39 16.10 8.79
C ILE A 124 8.32 15.96 9.89
N PHE A 125 7.08 15.75 9.48
CA PHE A 125 6.04 15.42 10.44
C PHE A 125 6.27 14.03 11.05
N PRO A 126 6.02 13.80 12.34
CA PRO A 126 6.29 12.50 12.95
C PRO A 126 5.14 11.51 12.71
N VAL A 127 4.75 11.25 11.46
CA VAL A 127 3.62 10.37 11.10
C VAL A 127 3.81 8.97 11.66
N SER A 128 5.01 8.40 11.53
CA SER A 128 5.35 7.09 12.12
C SER A 128 5.14 7.06 13.63
N ALA A 129 5.49 8.14 14.34
CA ALA A 129 5.30 8.20 15.79
C ALA A 129 3.83 8.37 16.17
N ALA A 130 3.05 9.09 15.37
CA ALA A 130 1.61 9.23 15.54
C ALA A 130 0.89 7.88 15.34
N ILE A 131 1.25 7.15 14.27
CA ILE A 131 0.76 5.78 14.02
C ILE A 131 1.12 4.87 15.19
N LEU A 132 2.38 4.88 15.64
CA LEU A 132 2.83 4.04 16.75
C LEU A 132 2.06 4.31 18.05
N ARG A 133 1.77 5.58 18.37
CA ARG A 133 0.99 5.96 19.56
C ARG A 133 -0.47 5.50 19.50
N ARG A 134 -0.99 5.16 18.32
CA ARG A 134 -2.38 4.73 18.08
C ARG A 134 -2.40 3.47 17.22
N ILE A 135 -1.48 2.54 17.50
CA ILE A 135 -1.27 1.37 16.63
C ILE A 135 -2.54 0.54 16.49
N ASP A 136 -3.28 0.35 17.58
CA ASP A 136 -4.55 -0.40 17.57
C ASP A 136 -5.59 0.25 16.64
N GLY A 137 -5.67 1.59 16.64
CA GLY A 137 -6.57 2.32 15.76
C GLY A 137 -6.15 2.28 14.29
N TYR A 138 -4.84 2.27 14.03
CA TYR A 138 -4.29 2.09 12.68
C TYR A 138 -4.58 0.68 12.14
N GLU A 139 -4.36 -0.36 12.97
CA GLU A 139 -4.67 -1.74 12.59
C GLU A 139 -6.17 -1.97 12.40
N ALA A 140 -7.01 -1.39 13.24
CA ALA A 140 -8.47 -1.41 13.09
C ALA A 140 -8.88 -0.79 11.74
N ALA A 141 -8.40 0.41 11.42
CA ALA A 141 -8.74 1.08 10.17
C ALA A 141 -8.34 0.26 8.92
N LEU A 142 -7.18 -0.40 8.94
CA LEU A 142 -6.78 -1.30 7.84
C LEU A 142 -7.67 -2.55 7.78
N THR A 143 -8.05 -3.09 8.93
CA THR A 143 -8.79 -4.34 9.04
C THR A 143 -10.27 -4.16 8.68
N ASP A 144 -10.87 -3.04 9.06
CA ASP A 144 -12.29 -2.71 8.81
C ASP A 144 -12.59 -2.62 7.32
N VAL A 145 -11.64 -2.10 6.53
CA VAL A 145 -11.74 -2.09 5.05
C VAL A 145 -11.37 -3.45 4.45
N SER A 146 -10.38 -4.15 5.00
CA SER A 146 -9.87 -5.38 4.39
C SER A 146 -10.78 -6.60 4.58
N ARG A 147 -11.43 -6.74 5.74
CA ARG A 147 -12.19 -7.95 6.06
C ARG A 147 -13.42 -8.16 5.17
N PRO A 148 -14.30 -7.15 4.97
CA PRO A 148 -15.48 -7.33 4.11
C PRO A 148 -15.09 -7.68 2.67
N MET A 149 -13.95 -7.15 2.19
CA MET A 149 -13.43 -7.43 0.87
C MET A 149 -13.13 -8.92 0.64
N LEU A 150 -12.72 -9.66 1.68
CA LEU A 150 -12.35 -11.08 1.55
C LEU A 150 -13.53 -11.95 1.06
N GLU A 151 -14.77 -11.55 1.34
CA GLU A 151 -15.98 -12.26 0.88
C GLU A 151 -16.17 -12.18 -0.64
N PHE A 152 -15.55 -11.20 -1.29
CA PHE A 152 -15.65 -10.95 -2.73
C PHE A 152 -14.42 -11.40 -3.53
N ILE A 153 -13.43 -11.99 -2.86
CA ILE A 153 -12.21 -12.48 -3.49
C ILE A 153 -12.26 -14.00 -3.54
N GLU A 154 -12.36 -14.56 -4.73
CA GLU A 154 -12.13 -15.99 -4.95
C GLU A 154 -10.62 -16.25 -5.02
N TRP A 155 -10.13 -17.14 -4.15
CA TRP A 155 -8.71 -17.49 -4.06
C TRP A 155 -8.50 -18.92 -3.57
N HIS A 156 -7.30 -19.45 -3.77
CA HIS A 156 -6.85 -20.71 -3.17
C HIS A 156 -5.39 -20.61 -2.71
N PRO A 157 -4.97 -21.44 -1.75
CA PRO A 157 -3.57 -21.49 -1.34
C PRO A 157 -2.67 -22.08 -2.42
N THR A 158 -1.42 -21.64 -2.46
CA THR A 158 -0.38 -22.17 -3.35
C THR A 158 0.54 -23.14 -2.61
N PRO A 159 1.28 -24.02 -3.31
CA PRO A 159 2.25 -24.92 -2.67
C PRO A 159 3.37 -24.22 -1.90
N LYS A 160 3.62 -22.92 -2.15
CA LYS A 160 4.61 -22.11 -1.43
C LYS A 160 4.03 -21.45 -0.16
N GLY A 161 2.80 -21.78 0.22
CA GLY A 161 2.10 -21.14 1.34
C GLY A 161 1.66 -19.70 1.04
N ASN A 162 1.53 -19.31 -0.23
CA ASN A 162 0.99 -18.01 -0.63
C ASN A 162 -0.47 -18.15 -1.08
N VAL A 163 -1.08 -17.08 -1.56
CA VAL A 163 -2.44 -17.07 -2.14
C VAL A 163 -2.38 -16.88 -3.65
N GLU A 164 -3.32 -17.48 -4.37
CA GLU A 164 -3.60 -17.25 -5.79
C GLU A 164 -5.05 -16.82 -5.93
N VAL A 165 -5.26 -15.63 -6.51
CA VAL A 165 -6.59 -15.05 -6.72
C VAL A 165 -7.06 -15.42 -8.11
N THR A 166 -8.25 -16.03 -8.21
CA THR A 166 -8.81 -16.55 -9.46
C THR A 166 -9.90 -15.65 -10.06
N SER A 167 -10.37 -14.68 -9.29
CA SER A 167 -11.38 -13.71 -9.70
C SER A 167 -10.76 -12.41 -10.22
N GLU A 168 -11.55 -11.61 -10.94
CA GLU A 168 -11.18 -10.25 -11.32
C GLU A 168 -11.43 -9.32 -10.13
N THR A 169 -10.37 -8.80 -9.50
CA THR A 169 -10.48 -8.07 -8.22
C THR A 169 -9.97 -6.64 -8.27
N ALA A 170 -9.45 -6.16 -9.40
CA ALA A 170 -8.88 -4.82 -9.53
C ALA A 170 -9.82 -3.71 -9.03
N PHE A 171 -11.12 -3.87 -9.25
CA PHE A 171 -12.14 -2.90 -8.84
C PHE A 171 -12.22 -2.70 -7.31
N LEU A 172 -11.93 -3.74 -6.53
CA LEU A 172 -11.94 -3.70 -5.05
C LEU A 172 -10.82 -2.79 -4.51
N TYR A 173 -9.70 -2.71 -5.22
CA TYR A 173 -8.56 -1.85 -4.86
C TYR A 173 -8.69 -0.45 -5.46
N ARG A 174 -9.30 -0.34 -6.66
CA ARG A 174 -9.51 0.94 -7.35
C ARG A 174 -10.59 1.79 -6.69
N PHE A 175 -11.64 1.15 -6.17
CA PHE A 175 -12.81 1.79 -5.58
C PHE A 175 -13.12 1.18 -4.21
N PHE A 176 -12.14 1.19 -3.31
CA PHE A 176 -12.33 0.62 -1.98
C PHE A 176 -13.44 1.39 -1.23
N ASP A 177 -14.31 0.66 -0.54
CA ASP A 177 -15.37 1.25 0.26
C ASP A 177 -14.77 1.80 1.56
N ALA A 178 -14.84 3.11 1.72
CA ALA A 178 -14.38 3.83 2.91
C ALA A 178 -15.54 4.33 3.79
N THR A 179 -16.75 3.81 3.55
CA THR A 179 -17.94 4.16 4.31
C THR A 179 -17.90 3.45 5.68
N PRO A 180 -18.10 4.17 6.80
CA PRO A 180 -18.08 3.59 8.14
C PRO A 180 -19.33 2.76 8.48
#